data_AF-A0A2W5RVQ7-F1
#
_entry.id   AF-A0A2W5RVQ7-F1
#
_cell.length_a   1.000
_cell.length_b   1.000
_cell.length_c   1.000
_cell.angle_alpha   90.00
_cell.angle_beta   90.00
_cell.angle_gamma   90.00
#
_symmetry.space_group_name_H-M   'P 1'
#
loop_
_entity.id
_entity.type
_entity.pdbx_description
1 polymer ?
#
loop_
_entity_poly.entity_id
_entity_poly.type
_entity_poly.pdbx_seq_one_letter_code
_entity_poly.pdbx_strand_id
1 'polypeptide(L)' 'MVSCAQAKAALKCGNSRLDRDGDGIPCENVCGG' A
#
# COMPACT_ATOMS: atom_id res chain seq x y z
N MET A 1 -5.25 -0.67 7.91
CA MET A 1 -3.87 -0.16 8.03
C MET A 1 -3.93 1.23 8.60
N VAL A 2 -3.06 1.57 9.56
CA VAL A 2 -3.10 2.86 10.27
C VAL A 2 -2.19 3.91 9.66
N SER A 3 -1.26 3.54 8.77
CA SER A 3 -0.33 4.49 8.17
C SER A 3 0.26 3.97 6.84
N CYS A 4 0.58 4.87 5.92
CA CYS A 4 1.10 4.51 4.61
C CYS A 4 2.42 3.73 4.69
N ALA A 5 3.28 4.04 5.67
CA ALA A 5 4.53 3.30 5.87
C ALA A 5 4.29 1.80 6.08
N GLN A 6 3.24 1.44 6.82
CA GLN A 6 2.87 0.05 7.07
C GLN A 6 2.29 -0.61 5.80
N ALA A 7 1.51 0.13 5.01
CA ALA A 7 0.99 -0.34 3.74
C ALA A 7 2.13 -0.64 2.74
N LYS A 8 3.10 0.28 2.62
CA LYS A 8 4.30 0.10 1.80
C LYS A 8 5.16 -1.07 2.27
N ALA A 9 5.35 -1.21 3.58
CA ALA A 9 6.09 -2.36 4.12
C ALA A 9 5.40 -3.70 3.77
N ALA A 10 4.07 -3.77 3.87
CA ALA A 10 3.31 -4.96 3.52
C ALA A 10 3.32 -5.24 2.02
N LEU A 11 3.23 -4.21 1.17
CA LEU A 11 3.40 -4.35 -0.29
C LEU A 11 4.79 -4.93 -0.62
N LYS A 12 5.83 -4.41 0.04
CA LYS A 12 7.22 -4.85 -0.12
C LYS A 12 7.44 -6.29 0.39
N CYS A 13 6.62 -6.74 1.33
CA CYS A 13 6.59 -8.12 1.80
C CYS A 13 5.89 -9.08 0.81
N GLY A 14 5.32 -8.57 -0.30
CA GLY A 14 4.64 -9.35 -1.33
C GLY A 14 3.12 -9.28 -1.25
N ASN A 15 2.54 -8.43 -0.39
CA ASN A 15 1.10 -8.23 -0.35
C ASN A 15 0.65 -7.24 -1.43
N SER A 16 0.76 -7.67 -2.69
CA SER A 16 0.34 -6.91 -3.88
C SER A 16 -1.15 -6.59 -3.92
N ARG A 17 -1.98 -7.26 -3.11
CA ARG A 17 -3.42 -6.96 -3.00
C ARG A 17 -3.71 -5.55 -2.46
N LEU A 18 -2.72 -4.91 -1.84
CA LEU A 18 -2.84 -3.57 -1.28
C LEU A 18 -2.69 -2.48 -2.35
N ASP A 19 -1.96 -2.78 -3.42
CA ASP A 19 -1.66 -1.91 -4.55
C ASP A 19 -2.42 -2.45 -5.75
N ARG A 20 -3.66 -1.98 -5.90
CA ARG A 20 -4.65 -2.61 -6.80
C ARG A 20 -4.43 -2.22 -8.25
N ASP A 21 -3.90 -1.03 -8.46
CA ASP A 21 -3.57 -0.40 -9.73
C ASP A 21 -2.09 -0.55 -10.11
N GLY A 22 -1.22 -0.92 -9.15
CA GLY A 22 0.15 -1.34 -9.43
C GLY A 22 1.12 -0.16 -9.58
N ASP A 23 0.78 1.00 -9.00
CA ASP A 23 1.56 2.23 -9.08
C ASP A 23 2.66 2.30 -7.98
N GLY A 24 2.65 1.33 -7.05
CA GLY A 24 3.55 1.28 -5.90
C GLY A 24 3.03 2.02 -4.67
N ILE A 25 1.79 2.52 -4.70
CA ILE A 25 1.09 3.20 -3.60
C ILE A 25 -0.02 2.29 -3.07
N PRO A 26 0.29 1.45 -2.08
CA PRO A 26 -0.71 0.56 -1.50
C PRO A 26 -1.66 1.31 -0.59
N CYS A 27 -2.94 0.92 -0.63
CA CYS A 27 -4.02 1.48 0.17
C CYS A 27 -4.09 3.01 0.04
N GLU A 28 -4.50 3.48 -1.13
CA GLU A 28 -4.69 4.90 -1.48
C GLU A 28 -5.46 5.70 -0.42
N ASN A 29 -6.50 5.11 0.19
CA ASN A 29 -7.25 5.73 1.31
C ASN A 29 -6.39 6.04 2.55
N VAL A 30 -5.22 5.41 2.68
CA VAL A 30 -4.27 5.60 3.78
C VAL A 30 -3.05 6.41 3.32
N CYS A 31 -2.62 6.25 2.07
CA CYS A 31 -1.46 6.98 1.53
C CYS A 31 -1.78 8.34 0.91
N GLY A 32 -3.05 8.60 0.58
CA GLY A 32 -3.55 9.90 0.18
C GLY A 32 -3.75 10.09 -1.33
N GLY A 33 -3.43 9.11 -2.18
CA GLY A 33 -3.45 9.24 -3.64
C GLY A 33 -2.34 10.15 -4.15
#